data_AF-A0A0F9EF62-F1
#
_entry.id   AF-A0A0F9EF62-F1
#
_cell.length_a   1.000
_cell.length_b   1.000
_cell.length_c   1.000
_cell.angle_alpha   90.00
_cell.angle_beta   90.00
_cell.angle_gamma   90.00
#
_symmetry.space_group_name_H-M   'P 1'
#
loop_
_entity.id
_entity.type
_entity.pdbx_description
1 polymer ?
#
loop_
_entity_poly.entity_id
_entity_poly.type
_entity_poly.pdbx_seq_one_letter_code
_entity_poly.pdbx_strand_id
1 'polypeptide(L)'
;GSVTTEGDSILGADLVRSAVGVDGTGVSIGVISDGVGGLAASQASADLPAVNTATCNVIPGSDPTLSGAEGTAMLEIVHDLAPGAELWFGHFGFPGTSLAFNAAVDCLAANTDVVVDDIGWFNVGSYDGTSIVSANTSTELNRASNPIRAYATSVGNQAGSHYQEPFVDSGFDLDVGGGPLWDFHRFQATGNTSDAGLAMPCDLDSPSILCTDSVLVADGGFVVVFLQWNDPFGGSNNDYDLFLFDFVEDDPLVAVGWDVQDGTQDPAEWVGWANDSGQDRWFDVVIGNHLGTAASRTFDMFVICDGCALLPNDAIHNFNTQRSSVPNQSDAGGGVISAGAINASDPGNDTIAFYSSRGPTNDNRVKPDITGIDCVTVTGAGGFGSPFCGTSAAAPHIAGIAALLLECSPGLLAGEPGDSPQGDRTSLRDALLNNAVDLAPAGVDNTYGYGRADAEAAAAAAGCSAAFVIGDVDCDDDVEAVDALFILQNVAGLRGSSSDCPPPTASLFEGAADADCDEDVD
;
A
#
# COMPACT_ATOMS: atom_id res chain seq x y z
N GLY A 1 21.14 4.94 1.91
CA GLY A 1 21.87 6.01 2.62
C GLY A 1 22.80 5.47 3.70
N SER A 2 22.67 5.98 4.94
CA SER A 2 23.23 5.40 6.17
C SER A 2 22.58 4.06 6.58
N VAL A 3 21.36 3.83 6.08
CA VAL A 3 20.57 2.61 6.16
C VAL A 3 20.13 2.27 4.72
N THR A 4 19.82 0.99 4.47
CA THR A 4 19.24 0.53 3.20
C THR A 4 18.12 -0.46 3.49
N THR A 5 16.95 -0.22 2.92
CA THR A 5 15.81 -1.15 2.95
C THR A 5 16.18 -2.51 2.36
N GLU A 6 15.75 -3.60 3.02
CA GLU A 6 15.95 -4.96 2.52
C GLU A 6 15.22 -5.19 1.18
N GLY A 7 14.13 -4.45 0.95
CA GLY A 7 13.34 -4.54 -0.29
C GLY A 7 14.13 -4.13 -1.54
N ASP A 8 15.22 -3.36 -1.40
CA ASP A 8 16.12 -3.02 -2.50
C ASP A 8 16.73 -4.29 -3.13
N SER A 9 17.27 -5.17 -2.27
CA SER A 9 17.85 -6.45 -2.68
C SER A 9 16.81 -7.54 -2.97
N ILE A 10 15.73 -7.61 -2.19
CA ILE A 10 14.71 -8.66 -2.33
C ILE A 10 13.95 -8.53 -3.65
N LEU A 11 13.74 -7.29 -4.11
CA LEU A 11 13.03 -6.98 -5.35
C LEU A 11 13.98 -6.80 -6.55
N GLY A 12 15.31 -6.89 -6.34
CA GLY A 12 16.33 -6.81 -7.39
C GLY A 12 16.58 -5.40 -7.95
N ALA A 13 16.25 -4.34 -7.21
CA ALA A 13 16.46 -2.97 -7.67
C ALA A 13 17.96 -2.62 -7.71
N ASP A 14 18.75 -3.14 -6.78
CA ASP A 14 20.22 -3.05 -6.78
C ASP A 14 20.86 -3.69 -8.02
N LEU A 15 20.30 -4.81 -8.48
CA LEU A 15 20.72 -5.49 -9.70
C LEU A 15 20.38 -4.68 -10.94
N VAL A 16 19.22 -4.01 -10.98
CA VAL A 16 18.89 -3.08 -12.08
C VAL A 16 19.87 -1.92 -12.12
N ARG A 17 20.18 -1.31 -10.96
CA ARG A 17 21.11 -0.17 -10.91
C ARG A 17 22.51 -0.55 -11.39
N SER A 18 23.04 -1.68 -10.93
CA SER A 18 24.36 -2.18 -11.35
C SER A 18 24.40 -2.58 -12.82
N ALA A 19 23.45 -3.41 -13.28
CA ALA A 19 23.49 -3.95 -14.63
C ALA A 19 23.14 -2.93 -15.73
N VAL A 20 22.25 -1.97 -15.45
CA VAL A 20 21.78 -0.99 -16.45
C VAL A 20 22.49 0.36 -16.31
N GLY A 21 23.05 0.67 -15.14
CA GLY A 21 23.70 1.96 -14.87
C GLY A 21 22.71 3.10 -14.69
N VAL A 22 21.56 2.83 -14.06
CA VAL A 22 20.51 3.80 -13.72
C VAL A 22 20.41 3.95 -12.21
N ASP A 23 19.90 5.09 -11.75
CA ASP A 23 19.70 5.37 -10.31
C ASP A 23 18.45 6.21 -10.01
N GLY A 24 17.59 6.46 -10.99
CA GLY A 24 16.43 7.36 -10.94
C GLY A 24 16.73 8.78 -11.39
N THR A 25 17.95 9.08 -11.87
CA THR A 25 18.32 10.43 -12.32
C THR A 25 17.38 10.95 -13.41
N GLY A 26 16.89 12.17 -13.21
CA GLY A 26 15.98 12.82 -14.15
C GLY A 26 14.51 12.44 -13.96
N VAL A 27 14.18 11.63 -12.96
CA VAL A 27 12.81 11.27 -12.56
C VAL A 27 12.46 11.94 -11.23
N SER A 28 11.23 12.41 -11.10
CA SER A 28 10.71 13.02 -9.88
C SER A 28 9.62 12.17 -9.24
N ILE A 29 9.70 11.98 -7.91
CA ILE A 29 8.81 11.11 -7.14
C ILE A 29 8.18 11.90 -6.00
N GLY A 30 6.85 11.94 -5.97
CA GLY A 30 6.05 12.53 -4.89
C GLY A 30 5.56 11.49 -3.88
N VAL A 31 5.76 11.77 -2.59
CA VAL A 31 5.22 10.96 -1.48
C VAL A 31 4.12 11.73 -0.76
N ILE A 32 3.00 11.06 -0.44
CA ILE A 32 1.96 11.57 0.47
C ILE A 32 1.84 10.59 1.64
N SER A 33 1.96 11.10 2.87
CA SER A 33 1.77 10.34 4.11
C SER A 33 1.44 11.31 5.26
N ASP A 34 1.54 10.86 6.52
CA ASP A 34 1.16 11.61 7.72
C ASP A 34 2.02 12.86 8.00
N GLY A 35 3.25 12.90 7.48
CA GLY A 35 4.20 13.98 7.64
C GLY A 35 5.62 13.62 7.23
N VAL A 36 6.55 14.56 7.44
CA VAL A 36 8.00 14.36 7.26
C VAL A 36 8.77 14.77 8.53
N GLY A 37 8.21 14.43 9.68
CA GLY A 37 8.92 14.49 10.95
C GLY A 37 10.25 13.74 10.84
N GLY A 38 11.32 14.31 11.39
CA GLY A 38 12.65 13.70 11.33
C GLY A 38 13.44 13.93 10.04
N LEU A 39 12.87 14.54 8.99
CA LEU A 39 13.54 14.75 7.70
C LEU A 39 14.94 15.37 7.82
N ALA A 40 15.11 16.40 8.65
CA ALA A 40 16.41 17.04 8.84
C ALA A 40 17.46 16.10 9.48
N ALA A 41 17.02 15.14 10.31
CA ALA A 41 17.91 14.15 10.91
C ALA A 41 18.33 13.10 9.87
N SER A 42 17.39 12.62 9.05
CA SER A 42 17.66 11.70 7.93
C SER A 42 18.61 12.33 6.89
N GLN A 43 18.43 13.62 6.58
CA GLN A 43 19.36 14.37 5.72
C GLN A 43 20.74 14.54 6.36
N ALA A 44 20.81 14.75 7.68
CA ALA A 44 22.07 14.90 8.39
C ALA A 44 22.87 13.59 8.48
N SER A 45 22.21 12.42 8.43
CA SER A 45 22.86 11.12 8.29
C SER A 45 23.21 10.76 6.85
N ALA A 46 22.91 11.63 5.89
CA ALA A 46 23.01 11.37 4.45
C ALA A 46 22.15 10.17 4.01
N ASP A 47 21.03 9.94 4.71
CA ASP A 47 20.04 8.94 4.32
C ASP A 47 19.05 9.47 3.29
N LEU A 48 18.69 10.76 3.42
CA LEU A 48 17.90 11.46 2.42
C LEU A 48 18.64 12.64 1.79
N PRO A 49 18.41 12.91 0.50
CA PRO A 49 18.83 14.15 -0.14
C PRO A 49 17.85 15.29 0.22
N ALA A 50 17.97 16.42 -0.49
CA ALA A 50 16.97 17.47 -0.40
C ALA A 50 15.60 16.96 -0.87
N VAL A 51 14.54 17.29 -0.12
CA VAL A 51 13.14 16.93 -0.45
C VAL A 51 12.36 18.23 -0.62
N ASN A 52 11.61 18.34 -1.72
CA ASN A 52 10.69 19.46 -1.93
C ASN A 52 9.41 19.28 -1.11
N THR A 53 9.35 19.93 0.05
CA THR A 53 8.19 19.93 0.96
C THR A 53 7.34 21.20 0.84
N ALA A 54 7.70 22.13 -0.04
CA ALA A 54 7.11 23.47 -0.09
C ALA A 54 6.07 23.61 -1.21
N THR A 55 6.34 23.04 -2.40
CA THR A 55 5.47 23.27 -3.58
C THR A 55 4.10 22.64 -3.41
N CYS A 56 4.04 21.38 -2.95
CA CYS A 56 2.79 20.65 -2.74
C CYS A 56 2.38 20.60 -1.26
N ASN A 57 2.70 21.66 -0.51
CA ASN A 57 2.09 21.89 0.80
C ASN A 57 0.76 22.63 0.62
N VAL A 58 -0.34 21.88 0.67
CA VAL A 58 -1.68 22.43 0.40
C VAL A 58 -2.36 23.02 1.63
N ILE A 59 -1.72 22.95 2.80
CA ILE A 59 -2.24 23.54 4.04
C ILE A 59 -1.45 24.83 4.35
N PRO A 60 -2.02 26.01 4.06
CA PRO A 60 -1.29 27.27 4.16
C PRO A 60 -0.73 27.51 5.56
N GLY A 61 0.58 27.73 5.65
CA GLY A 61 1.28 28.02 6.92
C GLY A 61 1.51 26.82 7.82
N SER A 62 1.20 25.60 7.35
CA SER A 62 1.61 24.37 8.03
C SER A 62 3.08 24.06 7.78
N ASP A 63 3.67 23.31 8.69
CA ASP A 63 5.01 22.74 8.54
C ASP A 63 4.89 21.21 8.61
N PRO A 64 5.14 20.50 7.51
CA PRO A 64 4.97 19.04 7.46
C PRO A 64 6.02 18.30 8.31
N THR A 65 7.07 18.98 8.79
CA THR A 65 8.06 18.40 9.70
C THR A 65 7.56 18.33 11.15
N LEU A 66 6.41 18.94 11.43
CA LEU A 66 5.76 18.94 12.74
C LEU A 66 4.59 17.93 12.83
N SER A 67 4.24 17.28 11.72
CA SER A 67 3.37 16.11 11.71
C SER A 67 4.22 14.83 11.64
N GLY A 68 3.59 13.64 11.61
CA GLY A 68 4.26 12.35 11.79
C GLY A 68 5.48 12.08 10.89
N ALA A 69 6.16 10.98 11.15
CA ALA A 69 7.47 10.69 10.54
C ALA A 69 7.41 9.57 9.49
N GLU A 70 6.23 9.04 9.17
CA GLU A 70 6.07 7.91 8.24
C GLU A 70 6.48 8.31 6.82
N GLY A 71 6.11 9.52 6.38
CA GLY A 71 6.53 10.02 5.07
C GLY A 71 8.06 10.18 4.93
N THR A 72 8.79 10.47 6.01
CA THR A 72 10.26 10.43 5.99
C THR A 72 10.75 9.00 5.74
N ALA A 73 10.19 8.01 6.44
CA ALA A 73 10.56 6.60 6.26
C ALA A 73 10.20 6.07 4.86
N MET A 74 9.05 6.47 4.30
CA MET A 74 8.70 6.14 2.92
C MET A 74 9.67 6.78 1.90
N LEU A 75 10.05 8.04 2.12
CA LEU A 75 11.05 8.72 1.28
C LEU A 75 12.40 8.00 1.33
N GLU A 76 12.82 7.49 2.50
CA GLU A 76 14.05 6.69 2.64
C GLU A 76 13.99 5.44 1.77
N ILE A 77 12.88 4.69 1.81
CA ILE A 77 12.68 3.50 0.96
C ILE A 77 12.77 3.87 -0.53
N VAL A 78 12.10 4.95 -0.96
CA VAL A 78 12.19 5.42 -2.35
C VAL A 78 13.64 5.74 -2.72
N HIS A 79 14.36 6.46 -1.85
CA HIS A 79 15.73 6.87 -2.10
C HIS A 79 16.71 5.70 -2.15
N ASP A 80 16.52 4.67 -1.34
CA ASP A 80 17.36 3.49 -1.37
C ASP A 80 17.27 2.75 -2.72
N LEU A 81 16.08 2.71 -3.33
CA LEU A 81 15.89 2.09 -4.63
C LEU A 81 16.30 3.00 -5.80
N ALA A 82 16.01 4.30 -5.70
CA ALA A 82 16.25 5.29 -6.74
C ALA A 82 16.98 6.53 -6.17
N PRO A 83 18.30 6.41 -5.86
CA PRO A 83 19.02 7.47 -5.15
C PRO A 83 19.23 8.76 -5.95
N GLY A 84 19.15 8.70 -7.28
CA GLY A 84 19.24 9.85 -8.19
C GLY A 84 17.92 10.60 -8.40
N ALA A 85 16.78 10.05 -7.94
CA ALA A 85 15.47 10.66 -8.13
C ALA A 85 15.29 11.96 -7.33
N GLU A 86 14.56 12.91 -7.91
CA GLU A 86 14.14 14.13 -7.20
C GLU A 86 12.94 13.82 -6.30
N LEU A 87 13.06 14.08 -5.01
CA LEU A 87 12.04 13.72 -4.03
C LEU A 87 11.14 14.89 -3.64
N TRP A 88 9.84 14.64 -3.62
CA TRP A 88 8.78 15.60 -3.30
C TRP A 88 7.87 15.06 -2.19
N PHE A 89 7.30 15.95 -1.40
CA PHE A 89 6.29 15.60 -0.40
C PHE A 89 5.02 16.42 -0.57
N GLY A 90 3.88 15.73 -0.65
CA GLY A 90 2.54 16.32 -0.70
C GLY A 90 1.93 16.39 0.69
N HIS A 91 1.92 17.57 1.30
CA HIS A 91 1.36 17.73 2.64
C HIS A 91 -0.11 18.17 2.60
N PHE A 92 -0.98 17.35 3.20
CA PHE A 92 -2.42 17.61 3.29
C PHE A 92 -2.95 17.75 4.74
N GLY A 93 -2.05 17.77 5.73
CA GLY A 93 -2.39 17.99 7.14
C GLY A 93 -3.11 16.82 7.81
N PHE A 94 -2.57 15.60 7.68
CA PHE A 94 -3.13 14.35 8.24
C PHE A 94 -3.64 14.52 9.70
N PRO A 95 -4.82 13.98 10.05
CA PRO A 95 -5.72 13.14 9.23
C PRO A 95 -6.46 13.91 8.13
N GLY A 96 -6.30 15.23 8.05
CA GLY A 96 -6.69 16.04 6.90
C GLY A 96 -8.16 15.94 6.51
N THR A 97 -8.45 16.32 5.27
CA THR A 97 -9.76 16.13 4.63
C THR A 97 -9.55 15.54 3.26
N SER A 98 -10.55 14.83 2.73
CA SER A 98 -10.51 14.29 1.36
C SER A 98 -10.23 15.39 0.33
N LEU A 99 -10.73 16.62 0.56
CA LEU A 99 -10.44 17.77 -0.29
C LEU A 99 -8.95 18.17 -0.26
N ALA A 100 -8.34 18.19 0.92
CA ALA A 100 -6.91 18.51 1.04
C ALA A 100 -6.04 17.39 0.45
N PHE A 101 -6.41 16.13 0.66
CA PHE A 101 -5.73 15.00 0.05
C PHE A 101 -5.78 15.07 -1.48
N ASN A 102 -6.98 15.30 -2.05
CA ASN A 102 -7.13 15.50 -3.48
C ASN A 102 -6.28 16.66 -3.99
N ALA A 103 -6.20 17.78 -3.28
CA ALA A 103 -5.34 18.89 -3.67
C ALA A 103 -3.83 18.52 -3.67
N ALA A 104 -3.38 17.66 -2.74
CA ALA A 104 -2.01 17.16 -2.73
C ALA A 104 -1.75 16.21 -3.92
N VAL A 105 -2.70 15.32 -4.23
CA VAL A 105 -2.66 14.45 -5.42
C VAL A 105 -2.61 15.28 -6.71
N ASP A 106 -3.51 16.25 -6.87
CA ASP A 106 -3.55 17.16 -8.01
C ASP A 106 -2.21 17.87 -8.21
N CYS A 107 -1.61 18.37 -7.11
CA CYS A 107 -0.34 19.07 -7.16
C CYS A 107 0.80 18.14 -7.57
N LEU A 108 0.94 16.98 -6.94
CA LEU A 108 2.04 16.05 -7.26
C LEU A 108 1.88 15.49 -8.68
N ALA A 109 0.67 15.09 -9.09
CA ALA A 109 0.43 14.61 -10.44
C ALA A 109 0.81 15.65 -11.52
N ALA A 110 0.61 16.94 -11.23
CA ALA A 110 0.99 18.03 -12.14
C ALA A 110 2.49 18.37 -12.15
N ASN A 111 3.28 17.90 -11.18
CA ASN A 111 4.67 18.31 -10.97
C ASN A 111 5.68 17.17 -10.88
N THR A 112 5.22 15.90 -10.85
CA THR A 112 6.08 14.73 -10.68
C THR A 112 5.77 13.63 -11.68
N ASP A 113 6.71 12.71 -11.89
CA ASP A 113 6.60 11.60 -12.83
C ASP A 113 5.99 10.35 -12.16
N VAL A 114 6.23 10.17 -10.87
CA VAL A 114 5.70 9.08 -10.05
C VAL A 114 5.12 9.64 -8.76
N VAL A 115 3.97 9.13 -8.33
CA VAL A 115 3.43 9.44 -7.00
C VAL A 115 3.21 8.16 -6.22
N VAL A 116 3.47 8.20 -4.91
CA VAL A 116 3.12 7.14 -3.97
C VAL A 116 2.45 7.71 -2.73
N ASP A 117 1.42 7.03 -2.24
CA ASP A 117 0.79 7.31 -0.96
C ASP A 117 0.50 6.04 -0.17
N ASP A 118 0.17 6.21 1.11
CA ASP A 118 -0.23 5.14 2.02
C ASP A 118 -1.59 5.39 2.69
N ILE A 119 -2.39 6.32 2.16
CA ILE A 119 -3.58 6.83 2.83
C ILE A 119 -4.83 6.01 2.46
N GLY A 120 -5.38 5.29 3.43
CA GLY A 120 -6.71 4.68 3.33
C GLY A 120 -7.82 5.61 3.83
N TRP A 121 -8.94 5.68 3.11
CA TRP A 121 -10.14 6.40 3.53
C TRP A 121 -11.32 5.46 3.79
N PHE A 122 -12.14 5.80 4.79
CA PHE A 122 -13.31 5.02 5.21
C PHE A 122 -14.57 5.89 5.14
N ASN A 123 -15.71 5.30 4.79
CA ASN A 123 -17.01 5.98 4.64
C ASN A 123 -17.00 7.19 3.69
N VAL A 124 -16.11 7.24 2.69
CA VAL A 124 -16.07 8.33 1.68
C VAL A 124 -16.52 7.87 0.29
N GLY A 125 -16.94 6.62 0.14
CA GLY A 125 -17.52 6.05 -1.06
C GLY A 125 -17.64 4.53 -1.01
N SER A 126 -18.25 3.94 -2.03
CA SER A 126 -18.73 2.54 -2.05
C SER A 126 -17.66 1.43 -2.07
N TYR A 127 -16.38 1.74 -1.90
CA TYR A 127 -15.23 0.82 -2.01
C TYR A 127 -15.11 0.13 -3.39
N ASP A 128 -15.59 0.82 -4.42
CA ASP A 128 -15.63 0.38 -5.83
C ASP A 128 -14.78 1.29 -6.74
N GLY A 129 -13.92 2.13 -6.17
CA GLY A 129 -13.08 3.09 -6.89
C GLY A 129 -13.80 4.36 -7.33
N THR A 130 -15.10 4.53 -6.99
CA THR A 130 -15.87 5.73 -7.36
C THR A 130 -15.91 6.81 -6.29
N SER A 131 -15.29 6.56 -5.13
CA SER A 131 -15.19 7.55 -4.05
C SER A 131 -14.53 8.86 -4.54
N ILE A 132 -14.79 9.96 -3.84
CA ILE A 132 -14.23 11.27 -4.22
C ILE A 132 -12.69 11.28 -4.24
N VAL A 133 -12.04 10.43 -3.43
CA VAL A 133 -10.57 10.33 -3.40
C VAL A 133 -10.06 9.40 -4.50
N SER A 134 -10.66 8.21 -4.64
CA SER A 134 -10.24 7.20 -5.63
C SER A 134 -10.45 7.67 -7.06
N ALA A 135 -11.57 8.33 -7.33
CA ALA A 135 -11.90 8.90 -8.64
C ALA A 135 -11.00 10.10 -8.97
N ASN A 136 -10.64 10.91 -7.98
CA ASN A 136 -9.70 12.03 -8.18
C ASN A 136 -8.32 11.52 -8.58
N THR A 137 -7.76 10.59 -7.82
CA THR A 137 -6.47 9.96 -8.13
C THR A 137 -6.45 9.33 -9.52
N SER A 138 -7.49 8.57 -9.85
CA SER A 138 -7.65 7.98 -11.19
C SER A 138 -7.72 9.04 -12.29
N THR A 139 -8.37 10.18 -12.02
CA THR A 139 -8.52 11.29 -12.97
C THR A 139 -7.19 12.02 -13.17
N GLU A 140 -6.46 12.33 -12.11
CA GLU A 140 -5.21 13.08 -12.18
C GLU A 140 -4.07 12.27 -12.79
N LEU A 141 -4.00 10.96 -12.52
CA LEU A 141 -3.08 10.05 -13.21
C LEU A 141 -3.35 10.06 -14.73
N ASN A 142 -4.61 10.19 -15.14
CA ASN A 142 -5.01 10.13 -16.55
C ASN A 142 -5.18 11.48 -17.24
N ARG A 143 -4.96 12.58 -16.52
CA ARG A 143 -5.08 13.93 -17.09
C ARG A 143 -3.94 14.17 -18.06
N ALA A 144 -4.26 14.34 -19.35
CA ALA A 144 -3.26 14.46 -20.41
C ALA A 144 -2.29 15.65 -20.28
N SER A 145 -2.60 16.66 -19.45
CA SER A 145 -1.70 17.77 -19.16
C SER A 145 -0.68 17.48 -18.06
N ASN A 146 -0.88 16.40 -17.29
CA ASN A 146 -0.02 16.05 -16.18
C ASN A 146 1.15 15.18 -16.67
N PRO A 147 2.38 15.40 -16.18
CA PRO A 147 3.55 14.60 -16.55
C PRO A 147 3.50 13.17 -15.98
N ILE A 148 2.79 12.95 -14.86
CA ILE A 148 2.74 11.67 -14.14
C ILE A 148 2.54 10.44 -15.05
N ARG A 149 3.32 9.39 -14.75
CA ARG A 149 3.38 8.10 -15.46
C ARG A 149 3.09 6.90 -14.58
N ALA A 150 3.23 7.03 -13.26
CA ALA A 150 2.82 5.98 -12.34
C ALA A 150 2.23 6.58 -11.06
N TYR A 151 1.26 5.87 -10.49
CA TYR A 151 0.75 6.16 -9.15
C TYR A 151 0.68 4.83 -8.40
N ALA A 152 1.45 4.72 -7.32
CA ALA A 152 1.40 3.61 -6.38
C ALA A 152 0.62 4.01 -5.11
N THR A 153 -0.07 3.09 -4.48
CA THR A 153 -0.73 3.31 -3.21
C THR A 153 -0.65 2.07 -2.34
N SER A 154 -0.66 2.20 -1.02
CA SER A 154 -0.76 1.04 -0.13
C SER A 154 -2.14 0.38 -0.29
N VAL A 155 -2.23 -0.96 -0.27
CA VAL A 155 -3.54 -1.64 -0.39
C VAL A 155 -4.38 -1.56 0.90
N GLY A 156 -3.76 -1.20 2.02
CA GLY A 156 -4.36 -1.17 3.35
C GLY A 156 -3.89 -2.32 4.25
N ASN A 157 -4.05 -2.12 5.55
CA ASN A 157 -3.66 -3.06 6.62
C ASN A 157 -4.90 -3.64 7.34
N GLN A 158 -6.02 -3.78 6.62
CA GLN A 158 -7.35 -4.04 7.21
C GLN A 158 -7.85 -5.48 7.03
N ALA A 159 -7.03 -6.42 6.54
CA ALA A 159 -7.51 -7.80 6.36
C ALA A 159 -7.97 -8.46 7.69
N GLY A 160 -7.27 -8.17 8.79
CA GLY A 160 -7.64 -8.63 10.14
C GLY A 160 -8.61 -7.71 10.88
N SER A 161 -9.09 -6.64 10.24
CA SER A 161 -9.91 -5.60 10.89
C SER A 161 -11.14 -5.18 10.10
N HIS A 162 -11.59 -6.05 9.20
CA HIS A 162 -12.71 -5.82 8.30
C HIS A 162 -13.80 -6.88 8.49
N TYR A 163 -15.07 -6.50 8.33
CA TYR A 163 -16.24 -7.38 8.32
C TYR A 163 -17.21 -7.01 7.20
N GLN A 164 -17.64 -8.00 6.41
CA GLN A 164 -18.61 -7.84 5.33
C GLN A 164 -19.62 -8.98 5.29
N GLU A 165 -20.86 -8.70 5.70
CA GLU A 165 -22.00 -9.61 5.64
C GLU A 165 -23.32 -8.83 5.43
N PRO A 166 -24.39 -9.45 4.91
CA PRO A 166 -25.70 -8.84 4.90
C PRO A 166 -26.27 -8.71 6.32
N PHE A 167 -27.11 -7.69 6.54
CA PHE A 167 -27.93 -7.62 7.73
C PHE A 167 -28.77 -8.89 7.86
N VAL A 168 -28.54 -9.59 8.98
CA VAL A 168 -29.37 -10.68 9.48
C VAL A 168 -29.84 -10.29 10.87
N ASP A 169 -31.15 -10.33 11.07
CA ASP A 169 -31.79 -10.14 12.36
C ASP A 169 -31.38 -11.26 13.34
N SER A 170 -30.94 -10.86 14.52
CA SER A 170 -30.59 -11.76 15.62
C SER A 170 -31.81 -12.21 16.42
N GLY A 171 -32.96 -11.55 16.31
CA GLY A 171 -34.14 -11.78 17.15
C GLY A 171 -34.08 -11.12 18.52
N PHE A 172 -33.06 -10.30 18.78
CA PHE A 172 -32.94 -9.44 19.96
C PHE A 172 -33.18 -7.97 19.57
N ASP A 173 -33.79 -7.21 20.50
CA ASP A 173 -34.07 -5.79 20.31
C ASP A 173 -33.17 -4.92 21.20
N LEU A 174 -32.69 -3.77 20.69
CA LEU A 174 -32.08 -2.71 21.51
C LEU A 174 -33.13 -1.82 22.13
N ASP A 175 -33.06 -1.59 23.43
CA ASP A 175 -33.71 -0.44 24.08
C ASP A 175 -32.64 0.44 24.75
N VAL A 176 -32.29 1.55 24.10
CA VAL A 176 -31.39 2.58 24.63
C VAL A 176 -32.13 3.74 25.32
N GLY A 177 -33.22 3.43 26.04
CA GLY A 177 -33.80 4.36 27.02
C GLY A 177 -35.22 4.84 26.72
N GLY A 178 -36.14 3.91 26.42
CA GLY A 178 -37.57 4.20 26.27
C GLY A 178 -37.95 4.90 24.96
N GLY A 179 -37.08 4.79 23.95
CA GLY A 179 -37.20 5.35 22.61
C GLY A 179 -37.64 4.32 21.55
N PRO A 180 -37.25 4.49 20.27
CA PRO A 180 -37.43 3.46 19.25
C PRO A 180 -36.70 2.15 19.66
N LEU A 181 -37.10 1.03 19.05
CA LEU A 181 -36.40 -0.25 19.21
C LEU A 181 -35.55 -0.50 17.96
N TRP A 182 -34.45 -1.22 18.12
CA TRP A 182 -33.60 -1.64 17.01
C TRP A 182 -33.54 -3.15 16.92
N ASP A 183 -33.76 -3.71 15.73
CA ASP A 183 -33.53 -5.13 15.50
C ASP A 183 -32.01 -5.32 15.38
N PHE A 184 -31.42 -6.10 16.28
CA PHE A 184 -29.97 -6.32 16.32
C PHE A 184 -29.49 -7.13 15.13
N HIS A 185 -28.38 -6.70 14.54
CA HIS A 185 -27.61 -7.55 13.65
C HIS A 185 -27.01 -8.75 14.39
N ARG A 186 -27.01 -9.90 13.73
CA ARG A 186 -26.35 -11.11 14.18
C ARG A 186 -24.93 -11.22 13.64
N PHE A 187 -23.94 -10.91 14.48
CA PHE A 187 -22.56 -11.31 14.23
C PHE A 187 -22.38 -12.82 14.50
N GLN A 188 -21.80 -13.55 13.54
CA GLN A 188 -21.46 -14.97 13.66
C GLN A 188 -20.54 -15.42 12.52
N ALA A 189 -19.83 -16.53 12.71
CA ALA A 189 -19.07 -17.16 11.62
C ALA A 189 -19.99 -17.65 10.49
N THR A 190 -19.49 -17.51 9.25
CA THR A 190 -20.16 -17.95 8.02
C THR A 190 -19.16 -18.68 7.12
N GLY A 191 -19.48 -18.86 5.83
CA GLY A 191 -18.50 -19.31 4.84
C GLY A 191 -17.47 -18.23 4.47
N ASN A 192 -17.76 -16.96 4.73
CA ASN A 192 -16.90 -15.81 4.40
C ASN A 192 -16.29 -15.18 5.67
N THR A 193 -17.02 -15.22 6.78
CA THR A 193 -16.64 -14.64 8.07
C THR A 193 -16.08 -15.69 9.00
N SER A 194 -14.91 -15.42 9.58
CA SER A 194 -14.29 -16.26 10.58
C SER A 194 -14.67 -15.82 12.01
N ASP A 195 -14.67 -16.76 12.95
CA ASP A 195 -14.62 -16.49 14.39
C ASP A 195 -13.15 -16.52 14.81
N ALA A 196 -12.66 -15.44 15.39
CA ALA A 196 -11.26 -15.27 15.74
C ALA A 196 -10.82 -16.14 16.93
N GLY A 197 -11.74 -16.91 17.53
CA GLY A 197 -11.45 -17.88 18.57
C GLY A 197 -12.00 -17.51 19.94
N LEU A 198 -12.86 -16.49 20.04
CA LEU A 198 -13.59 -16.22 21.29
C LEU A 198 -14.73 -17.23 21.50
N ALA A 199 -15.16 -17.93 20.43
CA ALA A 199 -16.21 -18.93 20.49
C ALA A 199 -17.49 -18.39 21.16
N MET A 200 -17.89 -17.20 20.73
CA MET A 200 -19.10 -16.49 21.18
C MET A 200 -20.20 -16.57 20.10
N PRO A 201 -20.78 -17.76 19.83
CA PRO A 201 -21.83 -17.86 18.82
C PRO A 201 -23.09 -17.15 19.34
N CYS A 202 -23.77 -16.41 18.45
CA CYS A 202 -25.11 -15.91 18.72
C CYS A 202 -26.06 -17.08 19.03
N ASP A 203 -26.38 -17.29 20.31
CA ASP A 203 -27.26 -18.36 20.80
C ASP A 203 -28.59 -17.76 21.25
N LEU A 204 -29.63 -17.98 20.45
CA LEU A 204 -30.98 -17.47 20.70
C LEU A 204 -31.64 -18.10 21.94
N ASP A 205 -31.12 -19.24 22.40
CA ASP A 205 -31.62 -19.94 23.58
C ASP A 205 -30.90 -19.49 24.87
N SER A 206 -29.83 -18.68 24.76
CA SER A 206 -29.01 -18.19 25.87
C SER A 206 -28.96 -16.66 25.89
N PRO A 207 -29.79 -15.98 26.72
CA PRO A 207 -29.87 -14.52 26.78
C PRO A 207 -28.62 -13.83 27.34
N SER A 208 -27.56 -14.59 27.66
CA SER A 208 -26.28 -14.10 28.18
C SER A 208 -25.19 -13.99 27.12
N ILE A 209 -25.48 -14.30 25.85
CA ILE A 209 -24.54 -14.14 24.74
C ILE A 209 -25.15 -13.12 23.79
N LEU A 210 -24.64 -11.90 23.84
CA LEU A 210 -25.02 -10.86 22.89
C LEU A 210 -24.45 -11.24 21.51
N CYS A 211 -25.24 -11.03 20.46
CA CYS A 211 -24.84 -11.32 19.08
C CYS A 211 -23.95 -10.20 18.52
N THR A 212 -22.95 -9.80 19.32
CA THR A 212 -22.03 -8.68 19.16
C THR A 212 -20.73 -9.10 18.49
N ASP A 213 -19.95 -8.11 18.07
CA ASP A 213 -18.56 -8.30 17.68
C ASP A 213 -17.63 -7.60 18.67
N SER A 214 -16.72 -8.36 19.28
CA SER A 214 -15.93 -7.89 20.42
C SER A 214 -14.50 -7.53 20.02
N VAL A 215 -13.98 -6.46 20.62
CA VAL A 215 -12.62 -5.93 20.44
C VAL A 215 -11.98 -5.65 21.79
N LEU A 216 -10.73 -6.08 22.01
CA LEU A 216 -9.99 -5.82 23.24
C LEU A 216 -9.03 -4.65 23.04
N VAL A 217 -9.27 -3.55 23.74
CA VAL A 217 -8.48 -2.31 23.63
C VAL A 217 -7.69 -2.11 24.92
N ALA A 218 -6.36 -1.97 24.80
CA ALA A 218 -5.48 -1.72 25.94
C ALA A 218 -5.76 -0.36 26.61
N ASP A 219 -5.34 -0.20 27.86
CA ASP A 219 -5.33 1.11 28.53
C ASP A 219 -4.51 2.13 27.74
N GLY A 220 -5.08 3.32 27.53
CA GLY A 220 -4.52 4.39 26.70
C GLY A 220 -4.66 4.17 25.19
N GLY A 221 -5.24 3.06 24.75
CA GLY A 221 -5.56 2.79 23.34
C GLY A 221 -6.88 3.42 22.90
N PHE A 222 -7.22 3.29 21.62
CA PHE A 222 -8.50 3.74 21.07
C PHE A 222 -9.04 2.78 20.03
N VAL A 223 -10.35 2.80 19.83
CA VAL A 223 -11.04 2.11 18.74
C VAL A 223 -11.95 3.07 17.99
N VAL A 224 -11.95 2.98 16.67
CA VAL A 224 -12.88 3.67 15.78
C VAL A 224 -13.49 2.60 14.87
N VAL A 225 -14.81 2.55 14.81
CA VAL A 225 -15.53 1.62 13.94
C VAL A 225 -16.24 2.45 12.88
N PHE A 226 -15.91 2.18 11.62
CA PHE A 226 -16.60 2.71 10.46
C PHE A 226 -17.52 1.64 9.92
N LEU A 227 -18.81 1.95 9.81
CA LEU A 227 -19.82 1.12 9.19
C LEU A 227 -20.33 1.80 7.93
N GLN A 228 -20.49 1.02 6.87
CA GLN A 228 -21.16 1.41 5.64
C GLN A 228 -22.07 0.28 5.17
N TRP A 229 -23.11 0.58 4.40
CA TRP A 229 -23.88 -0.44 3.67
C TRP A 229 -24.04 -0.12 2.18
N ASN A 230 -24.38 -1.14 1.40
CA ASN A 230 -24.42 -1.09 -0.06
C ASN A 230 -25.62 -0.35 -0.68
N ASP A 231 -26.12 0.68 -0.01
CA ASP A 231 -27.00 1.67 -0.63
C ASP A 231 -26.19 2.67 -1.49
N PRO A 232 -26.82 3.36 -2.43
CA PRO A 232 -26.16 4.47 -3.14
C PRO A 232 -25.84 5.62 -2.17
N PHE A 233 -24.60 6.12 -2.22
CA PHE A 233 -24.21 7.38 -1.56
C PHE A 233 -25.13 8.55 -1.97
N GLY A 234 -25.49 9.39 -1.00
CA GLY A 234 -26.43 10.49 -1.15
C GLY A 234 -27.89 10.08 -1.36
N GLY A 235 -28.23 8.82 -1.11
CA GLY A 235 -29.55 8.25 -1.42
C GLY A 235 -29.97 7.08 -0.53
N SER A 236 -29.35 6.92 0.65
CA SER A 236 -29.71 5.86 1.59
C SER A 236 -31.09 6.11 2.20
N ASN A 237 -31.93 5.07 2.20
CA ASN A 237 -33.23 5.05 2.88
C ASN A 237 -33.37 3.88 3.86
N ASN A 238 -32.25 3.22 4.15
CA ASN A 238 -32.13 2.14 5.12
C ASN A 238 -31.35 2.73 6.30
N ASP A 239 -31.98 2.73 7.46
CA ASP A 239 -31.52 3.43 8.66
C ASP A 239 -30.92 2.39 9.62
N TYR A 240 -29.60 2.29 9.61
CA TYR A 240 -28.84 1.40 10.49
C TYR A 240 -27.97 2.23 11.42
N ASP A 241 -28.02 1.92 12.70
CA ASP A 241 -27.28 2.63 13.73
C ASP A 241 -26.16 1.74 14.30
N LEU A 242 -25.06 2.35 14.72
CA LEU A 242 -23.87 1.70 15.23
C LEU A 242 -23.67 2.04 16.71
N PHE A 243 -23.51 1.02 17.55
CA PHE A 243 -23.34 1.20 18.99
C PHE A 243 -22.07 0.51 19.46
N LEU A 244 -21.43 1.12 20.45
CA LEU A 244 -20.28 0.55 21.15
C LEU A 244 -20.60 0.48 22.65
N PHE A 245 -20.50 -0.71 23.22
CA PHE A 245 -20.69 -0.98 24.64
C PHE A 245 -19.37 -1.35 25.29
N ASP A 246 -19.14 -0.91 26.53
CA ASP A 246 -18.03 -1.42 27.35
C ASP A 246 -18.48 -2.71 28.03
N PHE A 247 -17.78 -3.81 27.79
CA PHE A 247 -18.13 -5.14 28.30
C PHE A 247 -17.70 -5.30 29.77
N VAL A 248 -18.42 -4.59 30.63
CA VAL A 248 -18.26 -4.57 32.10
C VAL A 248 -19.61 -4.82 32.77
N GLU A 249 -19.64 -4.89 34.10
CA GLU A 249 -20.91 -4.98 34.83
C GLU A 249 -21.83 -3.80 34.43
N ASP A 250 -23.05 -4.14 33.97
CA ASP A 250 -24.09 -3.25 33.39
C ASP A 250 -23.91 -2.81 31.92
N ASP A 251 -22.93 -3.34 31.17
CA ASP A 251 -22.68 -3.09 29.73
C ASP A 251 -23.02 -1.65 29.28
N PRO A 252 -22.36 -0.61 29.83
CA PRO A 252 -22.73 0.77 29.53
C PRO A 252 -22.45 1.10 28.06
N LEU A 253 -23.42 1.75 27.42
CA LEU A 253 -23.24 2.37 26.10
C LEU A 253 -22.19 3.48 26.21
N VAL A 254 -21.10 3.37 25.45
CA VAL A 254 -20.00 4.35 25.47
C VAL A 254 -19.99 5.26 24.24
N ALA A 255 -20.42 4.77 23.08
CA ALA A 255 -20.52 5.56 21.86
C ALA A 255 -21.68 5.10 20.97
N VAL A 256 -22.23 6.02 20.18
CA VAL A 256 -23.32 5.77 19.24
C VAL A 256 -23.15 6.62 17.97
N GLY A 257 -23.33 5.98 16.82
CA GLY A 257 -23.59 6.57 15.52
C GLY A 257 -25.05 6.25 15.16
N TRP A 258 -25.84 7.27 14.91
CA TRP A 258 -27.29 7.20 14.78
C TRP A 258 -27.82 8.34 13.89
N ASP A 259 -26.99 8.74 12.92
CA ASP A 259 -27.44 9.72 11.95
C ASP A 259 -28.59 9.10 11.15
N VAL A 260 -29.59 9.91 10.80
CA VAL A 260 -30.80 9.37 10.15
C VAL A 260 -30.61 9.26 8.64
N GLN A 261 -30.91 8.10 8.05
CA GLN A 261 -30.98 7.92 6.60
C GLN A 261 -32.44 7.85 6.10
N ASP A 262 -32.96 9.01 5.67
CA ASP A 262 -34.35 9.21 5.23
C ASP A 262 -34.53 9.35 3.70
N GLY A 263 -33.48 9.08 2.93
CA GLY A 263 -33.47 9.06 1.47
C GLY A 263 -32.48 10.01 0.80
N THR A 264 -31.72 10.79 1.57
CA THR A 264 -30.75 11.76 1.00
C THR A 264 -29.34 11.69 1.58
N GLN A 265 -29.16 10.92 2.65
CA GLN A 265 -27.91 10.78 3.38
C GLN A 265 -27.08 9.64 2.80
N ASP A 266 -25.80 9.62 3.19
CA ASP A 266 -24.89 8.53 2.88
C ASP A 266 -25.20 7.30 3.75
N PRO A 267 -24.93 6.08 3.24
CA PRO A 267 -25.23 4.84 3.95
C PRO A 267 -24.11 4.48 4.93
N ALA A 268 -23.86 5.35 5.91
CA ALA A 268 -22.68 5.25 6.76
C ALA A 268 -22.96 5.68 8.19
N GLU A 269 -22.32 4.98 9.12
CA GLU A 269 -22.22 5.33 10.54
C GLU A 269 -20.78 5.19 11.01
N TRP A 270 -20.41 5.90 12.07
CA TRP A 270 -19.14 5.67 12.73
C TRP A 270 -19.21 5.97 14.22
N VAL A 271 -18.36 5.30 14.99
CA VAL A 271 -18.17 5.56 16.42
C VAL A 271 -16.68 5.55 16.74
N GLY A 272 -16.27 6.34 17.73
CA GLY A 272 -14.90 6.36 18.22
C GLY A 272 -14.86 6.45 19.73
N TRP A 273 -13.94 5.71 20.35
CA TRP A 273 -13.77 5.68 21.79
C TRP A 273 -12.31 5.49 22.18
N ALA A 274 -11.86 6.20 23.22
CA ALA A 274 -10.54 6.02 23.83
C ALA A 274 -10.68 5.31 25.17
N ASN A 275 -9.85 4.29 25.41
CA ASN A 275 -9.85 3.56 26.67
C ASN A 275 -8.93 4.23 27.69
N ASP A 276 -9.44 5.21 28.41
CA ASP A 276 -8.75 5.87 29.52
C ASP A 276 -9.11 5.27 30.90
N SER A 277 -9.54 4.01 30.93
CA SER A 277 -10.11 3.38 32.13
C SER A 277 -9.07 2.91 33.15
N GLY A 278 -7.77 2.99 32.83
CA GLY A 278 -6.65 2.51 33.65
C GLY A 278 -6.41 1.00 33.53
N GLN A 279 -7.12 0.30 32.64
CA GLN A 279 -7.09 -1.15 32.44
C GLN A 279 -7.50 -1.50 30.99
N ASP A 280 -7.06 -2.65 30.49
CA ASP A 280 -7.54 -3.18 29.21
C ASP A 280 -9.05 -3.51 29.27
N ARG A 281 -9.79 -3.19 28.21
CA ARG A 281 -11.25 -3.32 28.15
C ARG A 281 -11.71 -4.02 26.89
N TRP A 282 -12.68 -4.90 27.05
CA TRP A 282 -13.46 -5.43 25.94
C TRP A 282 -14.56 -4.43 25.60
N PHE A 283 -14.71 -4.13 24.32
CA PHE A 283 -15.84 -3.37 23.80
C PHE A 283 -16.61 -4.24 22.81
N ASP A 284 -17.93 -4.11 22.85
CA ASP A 284 -18.86 -4.84 21.99
C ASP A 284 -19.48 -3.88 20.97
N VAL A 285 -19.29 -4.22 19.70
CA VAL A 285 -19.89 -3.55 18.55
C VAL A 285 -21.27 -4.16 18.28
N VAL A 286 -22.28 -3.31 18.16
CA VAL A 286 -23.65 -3.67 17.78
C VAL A 286 -24.07 -2.83 16.58
N ILE A 287 -24.70 -3.47 15.60
CA ILE A 287 -25.40 -2.79 14.51
C ILE A 287 -26.90 -2.99 14.73
N GLY A 288 -27.68 -1.92 14.73
CA GLY A 288 -29.12 -1.96 14.93
C GLY A 288 -29.89 -1.46 13.71
N ASN A 289 -30.94 -2.18 13.28
CA ASN A 289 -31.88 -1.70 12.28
C ASN A 289 -32.95 -0.82 12.94
N HIS A 290 -32.94 0.47 12.65
CA HIS A 290 -33.82 1.44 13.29
C HIS A 290 -35.30 1.10 13.01
N LEU A 291 -36.06 0.89 14.08
CA LEU A 291 -37.48 0.51 14.05
C LEU A 291 -37.78 -0.80 13.29
N GLY A 292 -36.75 -1.59 12.94
CA GLY A 292 -36.91 -2.78 12.10
C GLY A 292 -37.42 -2.48 10.69
N THR A 293 -37.14 -1.28 10.17
CA THR A 293 -37.72 -0.80 8.90
C THR A 293 -36.78 -0.89 7.71
N ALA A 294 -35.47 -0.97 7.92
CA ALA A 294 -34.49 -1.11 6.85
C ALA A 294 -34.63 -2.47 6.14
N ALA A 295 -34.48 -2.46 4.82
CA ALA A 295 -34.28 -3.67 4.04
C ALA A 295 -32.86 -4.21 4.28
N SER A 296 -32.68 -5.54 4.22
CA SER A 296 -31.37 -6.17 4.38
C SER A 296 -30.36 -5.63 3.34
N ARG A 297 -29.23 -5.11 3.84
CA ARG A 297 -28.11 -4.59 3.07
C ARG A 297 -26.81 -5.26 3.47
N THR A 298 -25.84 -5.29 2.57
CA THR A 298 -24.49 -5.77 2.86
C THR A 298 -23.70 -4.67 3.51
N PHE A 299 -23.13 -4.96 4.68
CA PHE A 299 -22.26 -4.08 5.42
C PHE A 299 -20.82 -4.18 4.94
N ASP A 300 -20.10 -3.06 4.99
CA ASP A 300 -18.65 -3.00 5.07
C ASP A 300 -18.33 -2.33 6.41
N MET A 301 -17.63 -3.04 7.29
CA MET A 301 -17.24 -2.52 8.59
C MET A 301 -15.72 -2.58 8.73
N PHE A 302 -15.10 -1.44 9.03
CA PHE A 302 -13.67 -1.32 9.29
C PHE A 302 -13.45 -0.91 10.74
N VAL A 303 -12.68 -1.72 11.46
CA VAL A 303 -12.22 -1.44 12.82
C VAL A 303 -10.81 -0.88 12.75
N ILE A 304 -10.63 0.37 13.16
CA ILE A 304 -9.34 1.05 13.26
C ILE A 304 -9.01 1.21 14.73
N CYS A 305 -7.85 0.69 15.14
CA CYS A 305 -7.53 0.63 16.56
C CYS A 305 -6.04 0.82 16.81
N ASP A 306 -5.72 1.55 17.88
CA ASP A 306 -4.41 1.54 18.50
C ASP A 306 -4.51 0.88 19.89
N GLY A 307 -3.52 0.05 20.21
CA GLY A 307 -3.52 -0.74 21.44
C GLY A 307 -4.49 -1.93 21.44
N CYS A 308 -5.04 -2.36 20.29
CA CYS A 308 -5.85 -3.57 20.24
C CYS A 308 -5.02 -4.85 20.37
N ALA A 309 -5.53 -5.83 21.09
CA ALA A 309 -4.93 -7.16 21.15
C ALA A 309 -5.23 -7.98 19.89
N LEU A 310 -4.23 -8.69 19.38
CA LEU A 310 -4.45 -9.71 18.34
C LEU A 310 -5.16 -10.93 18.94
N LEU A 311 -6.17 -11.40 18.24
CA LEU A 311 -6.91 -12.62 18.53
C LEU A 311 -6.23 -13.83 17.86
N PRO A 312 -6.60 -15.08 18.22
CA PRO A 312 -5.93 -16.29 17.71
C PRO A 312 -5.78 -16.45 16.18
N ASN A 313 -6.56 -15.74 15.36
CA ASN A 313 -6.44 -15.74 13.90
C ASN A 313 -5.75 -14.47 13.34
N ASP A 314 -5.05 -13.73 14.20
CA ASP A 314 -4.35 -12.47 13.91
C ASP A 314 -5.28 -11.30 13.52
N ALA A 315 -6.58 -11.41 13.75
CA ALA A 315 -7.52 -10.30 13.68
C ALA A 315 -7.54 -9.47 14.98
N ILE A 316 -8.10 -8.27 14.92
CA ILE A 316 -8.26 -7.40 16.10
C ILE A 316 -9.67 -7.41 16.69
N HIS A 317 -10.61 -8.08 16.02
CA HIS A 317 -12.01 -8.21 16.43
C HIS A 317 -12.54 -9.59 16.05
N ASN A 318 -13.57 -10.04 16.77
CA ASN A 318 -13.94 -11.46 16.77
C ASN A 318 -14.43 -11.96 15.42
N PHE A 319 -15.34 -11.25 14.77
CA PHE A 319 -15.93 -11.65 13.51
C PHE A 319 -15.34 -10.83 12.37
N ASN A 320 -14.48 -11.47 11.57
CA ASN A 320 -13.74 -10.79 10.51
C ASN A 320 -13.76 -11.54 9.18
N THR A 321 -13.73 -10.73 8.12
CA THR A 321 -13.66 -11.11 6.71
C THR A 321 -12.43 -10.46 6.08
N GLN A 322 -11.42 -11.28 5.76
CA GLN A 322 -10.20 -10.79 5.11
C GLN A 322 -10.44 -10.26 3.70
N ARG A 323 -11.44 -10.82 2.99
CA ARG A 323 -11.85 -10.40 1.65
C ARG A 323 -12.55 -9.03 1.69
N SER A 324 -12.44 -8.29 0.60
CA SER A 324 -13.07 -6.98 0.41
C SER A 324 -12.59 -5.91 1.39
N SER A 325 -11.42 -6.10 2.01
CA SER A 325 -10.86 -5.21 3.02
C SER A 325 -10.06 -4.03 2.45
N VAL A 326 -10.32 -3.66 1.19
CA VAL A 326 -9.59 -2.60 0.48
C VAL A 326 -10.30 -1.27 0.68
N PRO A 327 -9.71 -0.30 1.42
CA PRO A 327 -10.35 0.98 1.69
C PRO A 327 -10.43 1.87 0.44
N ASN A 328 -11.14 3.00 0.55
CA ASN A 328 -11.11 4.01 -0.50
C ASN A 328 -9.68 4.58 -0.63
N GLN A 329 -9.36 5.11 -1.81
CA GLN A 329 -8.01 5.39 -2.34
C GLN A 329 -7.27 4.12 -2.77
N SER A 330 -7.14 3.12 -1.91
CA SER A 330 -6.52 1.83 -2.27
C SER A 330 -7.30 1.05 -3.35
N ASP A 331 -8.62 1.26 -3.39
CA ASP A 331 -9.54 0.74 -4.41
C ASP A 331 -9.47 1.51 -5.75
N ALA A 332 -8.64 2.55 -5.91
CA ALA A 332 -8.61 3.37 -7.11
C ALA A 332 -8.37 2.55 -8.39
N GLY A 333 -9.05 2.96 -9.46
CA GLY A 333 -8.97 2.36 -10.79
C GLY A 333 -8.03 3.13 -11.71
N GLY A 334 -8.29 3.07 -13.02
CA GLY A 334 -7.62 3.94 -13.98
C GLY A 334 -6.11 3.73 -14.15
N GLY A 335 -5.56 2.61 -13.66
CA GLY A 335 -4.12 2.32 -13.71
C GLY A 335 -3.35 2.64 -12.43
N VAL A 336 -4.00 3.14 -11.38
CA VAL A 336 -3.40 3.25 -10.04
C VAL A 336 -3.04 1.85 -9.52
N ILE A 337 -1.82 1.68 -9.04
CA ILE A 337 -1.25 0.39 -8.61
C ILE A 337 -1.30 0.33 -7.09
N SER A 338 -2.08 -0.59 -6.54
CA SER A 338 -2.10 -0.86 -5.10
C SER A 338 -1.11 -1.95 -4.73
N ALA A 339 -0.35 -1.74 -3.66
CA ALA A 339 0.69 -2.64 -3.20
C ALA A 339 0.30 -3.38 -1.90
N GLY A 340 0.28 -4.71 -1.97
CA GLY A 340 0.27 -5.61 -0.81
C GLY A 340 1.64 -5.71 -0.16
N ALA A 341 1.71 -6.38 1.00
CA ALA A 341 2.95 -6.45 1.78
C ALA A 341 3.37 -7.88 2.14
N ILE A 342 4.66 -8.15 1.98
CA ILE A 342 5.36 -9.36 2.44
C ILE A 342 6.49 -8.94 3.37
N ASN A 343 6.64 -9.63 4.49
CA ASN A 343 7.68 -9.34 5.46
C ASN A 343 9.07 -9.62 4.87
N ALA A 344 10.01 -8.68 5.02
CA ALA A 344 11.39 -8.83 4.59
C ALA A 344 12.08 -10.06 5.21
N SER A 345 11.71 -10.42 6.44
CA SER A 345 12.23 -11.58 7.16
C SER A 345 11.51 -12.90 6.86
N ASP A 346 10.46 -12.88 6.02
CA ASP A 346 9.74 -14.08 5.61
C ASP A 346 10.65 -15.00 4.78
N PRO A 347 10.84 -16.28 5.18
CA PRO A 347 11.66 -17.20 4.40
C PRO A 347 11.09 -17.44 3.00
N GLY A 348 11.76 -16.89 1.99
CA GLY A 348 11.32 -17.00 0.58
C GLY A 348 10.56 -15.77 0.08
N ASN A 349 10.19 -14.86 0.99
CA ASN A 349 9.44 -13.65 0.72
C ASN A 349 8.18 -13.95 -0.11
N ASP A 350 7.44 -14.99 0.27
CA ASP A 350 6.30 -15.53 -0.49
C ASP A 350 5.00 -15.62 0.34
N THR A 351 5.07 -15.23 1.62
CA THR A 351 3.92 -15.24 2.53
C THR A 351 3.40 -13.81 2.75
N ILE A 352 2.16 -13.57 2.31
CA ILE A 352 1.48 -12.29 2.53
C ILE A 352 1.38 -11.96 4.02
N ALA A 353 1.61 -10.71 4.40
CA ALA A 353 1.38 -10.24 5.76
C ALA A 353 -0.10 -10.39 6.15
N PHE A 354 -0.38 -10.83 7.37
CA PHE A 354 -1.74 -11.13 7.83
C PHE A 354 -2.67 -9.92 7.80
N TYR A 355 -2.12 -8.71 7.97
CA TYR A 355 -2.86 -7.45 7.89
C TYR A 355 -3.09 -6.94 6.47
N SER A 356 -2.29 -7.37 5.48
CA SER A 356 -2.35 -6.81 4.13
C SER A 356 -3.73 -7.05 3.52
N SER A 357 -4.44 -5.94 3.25
CA SER A 357 -5.81 -5.95 2.73
C SER A 357 -5.93 -6.72 1.44
N ARG A 358 -7.07 -7.39 1.28
CA ARG A 358 -7.34 -8.32 0.19
C ARG A 358 -8.60 -7.95 -0.52
N GLY A 359 -8.54 -8.02 -1.84
CA GLY A 359 -9.67 -7.81 -2.70
C GLY A 359 -10.71 -8.94 -2.64
N PRO A 360 -11.65 -8.93 -3.59
CA PRO A 360 -11.80 -7.90 -4.59
C PRO A 360 -12.38 -6.63 -3.98
N THR A 361 -12.33 -5.53 -4.72
CA THR A 361 -13.15 -4.34 -4.43
C THR A 361 -14.65 -4.68 -4.54
N ASN A 362 -15.51 -3.77 -4.09
CA ASN A 362 -16.96 -3.98 -4.15
C ASN A 362 -17.53 -4.03 -5.59
N ASP A 363 -16.79 -3.55 -6.59
CA ASP A 363 -17.08 -3.77 -8.02
C ASP A 363 -16.37 -5.00 -8.63
N ASN A 364 -15.82 -5.89 -7.80
CA ASN A 364 -15.15 -7.14 -8.17
C ASN A 364 -13.79 -7.02 -8.87
N ARG A 365 -13.12 -5.86 -8.80
CA ARG A 365 -11.75 -5.75 -9.33
C ARG A 365 -10.76 -6.43 -8.40
N VAL A 366 -9.71 -7.00 -8.98
CA VAL A 366 -8.62 -7.59 -8.20
C VAL A 366 -7.76 -6.49 -7.61
N LYS A 367 -7.53 -6.59 -6.30
CA LYS A 367 -6.62 -5.78 -5.49
C LYS A 367 -6.00 -6.70 -4.41
N PRO A 368 -4.73 -6.52 -4.00
CA PRO A 368 -3.76 -5.56 -4.55
C PRO A 368 -3.47 -5.80 -6.04
N ASP A 369 -2.82 -4.85 -6.70
CA ASP A 369 -2.32 -5.06 -8.07
C ASP A 369 -0.98 -5.81 -8.04
N ILE A 370 -0.12 -5.53 -7.06
CA ILE A 370 1.20 -6.14 -6.91
C ILE A 370 1.56 -6.20 -5.42
N THR A 371 2.61 -6.93 -5.07
CA THR A 371 3.07 -7.05 -3.69
C THR A 371 4.52 -6.55 -3.57
N GLY A 372 4.77 -5.68 -2.58
CA GLY A 372 6.09 -5.19 -2.20
C GLY A 372 6.56 -5.80 -0.87
N ILE A 373 7.62 -5.22 -0.30
CA ILE A 373 8.24 -5.70 0.94
C ILE A 373 7.97 -4.73 2.08
N ASP A 374 7.69 -5.26 3.27
CA ASP A 374 7.57 -4.49 4.50
C ASP A 374 8.41 -5.07 5.64
N CYS A 375 8.28 -4.48 6.82
CA CYS A 375 9.14 -4.74 7.97
C CYS A 375 10.62 -4.53 7.64
N VAL A 376 10.89 -3.46 6.89
CA VAL A 376 12.22 -3.09 6.41
C VAL A 376 12.91 -2.12 7.36
N THR A 377 14.23 -2.07 7.28
CA THR A 377 15.03 -1.14 8.07
C THR A 377 14.95 0.26 7.47
N VAL A 378 14.61 1.24 8.33
CA VAL A 378 14.67 2.68 8.08
C VAL A 378 15.48 3.34 9.20
N THR A 379 15.85 4.62 9.07
CA THR A 379 16.70 5.29 10.07
C THR A 379 16.03 5.44 11.44
N GLY A 380 14.69 5.42 11.48
CA GLY A 380 13.90 5.79 12.65
C GLY A 380 13.97 7.30 12.95
N ALA A 381 14.36 8.11 11.98
CA ALA A 381 14.35 9.57 12.11
C ALA A 381 12.98 10.08 12.55
N GLY A 382 12.97 11.11 13.40
CA GLY A 382 11.72 11.64 13.97
C GLY A 382 11.12 10.76 15.08
N GLY A 383 11.81 9.70 15.49
CA GLY A 383 11.29 8.74 16.48
C GLY A 383 10.39 7.67 15.86
N PHE A 384 10.44 7.53 14.54
CA PHE A 384 9.67 6.51 13.81
C PHE A 384 10.18 5.09 14.15
N GLY A 385 9.26 4.11 14.08
CA GLY A 385 9.59 2.72 14.33
C GLY A 385 10.53 2.14 13.27
N SER A 386 11.47 1.29 13.70
CA SER A 386 12.33 0.51 12.81
C SER A 386 12.47 -0.90 13.43
N PRO A 387 12.02 -1.97 12.76
CA PRO A 387 11.60 -2.03 11.36
C PRO A 387 10.26 -1.32 11.08
N PHE A 388 10.10 -0.83 9.84
CA PHE A 388 8.88 -0.24 9.31
C PHE A 388 7.99 -1.33 8.67
N CYS A 389 6.95 -1.74 9.39
CA CYS A 389 5.98 -2.76 8.95
C CYS A 389 4.67 -2.13 8.46
N GLY A 390 4.05 -2.73 7.44
CA GLY A 390 2.79 -2.27 6.86
C GLY A 390 2.88 -2.09 5.34
N THR A 391 1.73 -2.06 4.67
CA THR A 391 1.65 -1.76 3.23
C THR A 391 2.20 -0.38 2.87
N SER A 392 2.28 0.54 3.85
CA SER A 392 2.96 1.83 3.73
C SER A 392 4.46 1.70 3.44
N ALA A 393 5.12 0.64 3.91
CA ALA A 393 6.50 0.32 3.57
C ALA A 393 6.61 -0.39 2.21
N ALA A 394 5.59 -1.17 1.82
CA ALA A 394 5.60 -1.91 0.56
C ALA A 394 5.38 -1.02 -0.68
N ALA A 395 4.45 -0.07 -0.62
CA ALA A 395 4.12 0.83 -1.73
C ALA A 395 5.31 1.66 -2.28
N PRO A 396 6.17 2.30 -1.46
CA PRO A 396 7.29 3.10 -1.96
C PRO A 396 8.32 2.29 -2.74
N HIS A 397 8.44 0.98 -2.52
CA HIS A 397 9.27 0.12 -3.37
C HIS A 397 8.81 0.14 -4.82
N ILE A 398 7.50 0.10 -5.06
CA ILE A 398 6.93 0.12 -6.42
C ILE A 398 7.24 1.44 -7.12
N ALA A 399 7.21 2.56 -6.38
CA ALA A 399 7.56 3.87 -6.90
C ALA A 399 9.06 3.99 -7.22
N GLY A 400 9.94 3.47 -6.36
CA GLY A 400 11.37 3.41 -6.61
C GLY A 400 11.72 2.59 -7.84
N ILE A 401 11.13 1.40 -7.99
CA ILE A 401 11.28 0.57 -9.19
C ILE A 401 10.81 1.34 -10.42
N ALA A 402 9.59 1.91 -10.39
CA ALA A 402 9.03 2.72 -11.49
C ALA A 402 9.99 3.82 -11.97
N ALA A 403 10.69 4.49 -11.06
CA ALA A 403 11.66 5.52 -11.40
C ALA A 403 12.89 4.99 -12.15
N LEU A 404 13.42 3.81 -11.75
CA LEU A 404 14.51 3.17 -12.49
C LEU A 404 14.10 2.82 -13.93
N LEU A 405 12.87 2.32 -14.13
CA LEU A 405 12.38 2.03 -15.49
C LEU A 405 12.18 3.32 -16.32
N LEU A 406 11.71 4.40 -15.71
CA LEU A 406 11.51 5.67 -16.40
C LEU A 406 12.84 6.31 -16.85
N GLU A 407 13.91 6.17 -16.06
CA GLU A 407 15.25 6.62 -16.48
C GLU A 407 15.79 5.78 -17.64
N CYS A 408 15.71 4.44 -17.54
CA CYS A 408 16.26 3.55 -18.57
C CYS A 408 15.47 3.65 -19.89
N SER A 409 14.18 3.98 -19.81
CA SER A 409 13.27 4.10 -20.95
C SER A 409 12.62 5.49 -20.99
N PRO A 410 13.37 6.55 -21.36
CA PRO A 410 12.87 7.93 -21.36
C PRO A 410 11.70 8.17 -22.30
N GLY A 411 11.44 7.26 -23.25
CA GLY A 411 10.24 7.30 -24.09
C GLY A 411 8.95 7.00 -23.33
N LEU A 412 9.02 6.61 -22.05
CA LEU A 412 7.87 6.48 -21.16
C LEU A 412 7.62 7.74 -20.32
N LEU A 413 8.59 8.66 -20.23
CA LEU A 413 8.44 9.94 -19.55
C LEU A 413 7.52 10.89 -20.35
N ALA A 414 7.31 12.10 -19.84
CA ALA A 414 6.56 13.12 -20.56
C ALA A 414 7.43 13.98 -21.47
N GLY A 415 6.85 14.41 -22.60
CA GLY A 415 7.38 15.53 -23.39
C GLY A 415 8.15 15.15 -24.66
N GLU A 416 8.19 13.88 -25.03
CA GLU A 416 8.73 13.41 -26.29
C GLU A 416 7.82 13.74 -27.50
N PRO A 417 8.37 13.93 -28.71
CA PRO A 417 7.56 14.19 -29.90
C PRO A 417 6.63 13.00 -30.23
N GLY A 418 5.32 13.21 -30.09
CA GLY A 418 4.32 12.15 -30.32
C GLY A 418 3.90 11.40 -29.06
N ASP A 419 4.25 11.94 -27.89
CA ASP A 419 3.90 11.44 -26.56
C ASP A 419 2.46 10.93 -26.46
N SER A 420 2.33 9.72 -25.89
CA SER A 420 1.07 9.04 -25.68
C SER A 420 0.93 8.66 -24.20
N PRO A 421 0.60 9.63 -23.31
CA PRO A 421 0.67 9.40 -21.87
C PRO A 421 -0.12 8.17 -21.40
N GLN A 422 -1.26 7.88 -22.04
CA GLN A 422 -2.04 6.68 -21.74
C GLN A 422 -1.31 5.39 -22.13
N GLY A 423 -0.68 5.35 -23.30
CA GLY A 423 0.10 4.21 -23.78
C GLY A 423 1.34 3.99 -22.92
N ASP A 424 1.99 5.06 -22.50
CA ASP A 424 3.22 5.00 -21.70
C ASP A 424 2.92 4.53 -20.28
N ARG A 425 1.86 5.05 -19.65
CA ARG A 425 1.34 4.53 -18.38
C ARG A 425 0.99 3.05 -18.46
N THR A 426 0.34 2.64 -19.54
CA THR A 426 -0.03 1.23 -19.74
C THR A 426 1.22 0.37 -19.88
N SER A 427 2.21 0.80 -20.66
CA SER A 427 3.46 0.07 -20.89
C SER A 427 4.29 -0.05 -19.60
N LEU A 428 4.41 1.03 -18.83
CA LEU A 428 5.09 1.02 -17.54
C LEU A 428 4.38 0.11 -16.53
N ARG A 429 3.06 0.22 -16.42
CA ARG A 429 2.25 -0.64 -15.56
C ARG A 429 2.36 -2.11 -15.96
N ASP A 430 2.28 -2.41 -17.25
CA ASP A 430 2.37 -3.78 -17.75
C ASP A 430 3.78 -4.37 -17.54
N ALA A 431 4.83 -3.56 -17.63
CA ALA A 431 6.19 -3.97 -17.29
C ALA A 431 6.31 -4.35 -15.80
N LEU A 432 5.75 -3.55 -14.90
CA LEU A 432 5.74 -3.83 -13.46
C LEU A 432 4.91 -5.07 -13.11
N LEU A 433 3.70 -5.18 -13.66
CA LEU A 433 2.73 -6.19 -13.23
C LEU A 433 2.94 -7.55 -13.91
N ASN A 434 3.07 -7.60 -15.24
CA ASN A 434 3.10 -8.88 -15.95
C ASN A 434 4.40 -9.69 -15.76
N ASN A 435 5.38 -9.09 -15.09
CA ASN A 435 6.69 -9.68 -14.83
C ASN A 435 6.96 -9.91 -13.34
N ALA A 436 5.95 -9.70 -12.49
CA ALA A 436 6.02 -10.03 -11.07
C ALA A 436 6.17 -11.56 -10.88
N VAL A 437 6.80 -11.95 -9.76
CA VAL A 437 6.89 -13.35 -9.34
C VAL A 437 5.54 -13.78 -8.77
N ASP A 438 4.81 -14.61 -9.51
CA ASP A 438 3.54 -15.18 -9.08
C ASP A 438 3.74 -16.12 -7.87
N LEU A 439 3.04 -15.82 -6.76
CA LEU A 439 3.16 -16.52 -5.47
C LEU A 439 1.97 -17.42 -5.15
N ALA A 440 0.95 -17.41 -6.00
CA ALA A 440 -0.29 -18.14 -5.80
C ALA A 440 -0.45 -19.21 -6.91
N PRO A 441 -1.58 -19.96 -6.97
CA PRO A 441 -1.90 -20.70 -8.18
C PRO A 441 -1.92 -19.77 -9.40
N ALA A 442 -1.25 -20.18 -10.47
CA ALA A 442 -0.99 -19.38 -11.66
C ALA A 442 -2.13 -18.40 -12.05
N GLY A 443 -1.80 -17.10 -12.04
CA GLY A 443 -2.69 -16.02 -12.44
C GLY A 443 -2.92 -14.96 -11.36
N VAL A 444 -3.62 -13.90 -11.74
CA VAL A 444 -3.89 -12.74 -10.88
C VAL A 444 -4.93 -13.06 -9.81
N ASP A 445 -4.66 -12.74 -8.55
CA ASP A 445 -5.50 -13.08 -7.41
C ASP A 445 -5.67 -11.94 -6.39
N ASN A 446 -6.66 -12.06 -5.49
CA ASN A 446 -7.03 -11.02 -4.51
C ASN A 446 -6.13 -10.93 -3.28
N THR A 447 -5.07 -11.72 -3.21
CA THR A 447 -4.11 -11.77 -2.10
C THR A 447 -2.78 -11.15 -2.52
N TYR A 448 -2.24 -11.59 -3.65
CA TYR A 448 -0.92 -11.14 -4.12
C TYR A 448 -0.99 -10.22 -5.34
N GLY A 449 -2.17 -10.05 -5.96
CA GLY A 449 -2.31 -9.35 -7.22
C GLY A 449 -1.64 -10.13 -8.34
N TYR A 450 -0.71 -9.50 -9.04
CA TYR A 450 0.16 -10.17 -10.02
C TYR A 450 1.33 -10.94 -9.39
N GLY A 451 1.56 -10.78 -8.08
CA GLY A 451 2.67 -11.42 -7.37
C GLY A 451 3.61 -10.41 -6.71
N ARG A 452 4.77 -10.90 -6.25
CA ARG A 452 5.83 -10.05 -5.70
C ARG A 452 6.55 -9.31 -6.82
N ALA A 453 6.79 -8.01 -6.65
CA ALA A 453 7.50 -7.22 -7.64
C ALA A 453 8.90 -7.79 -7.95
N ASP A 454 9.31 -7.62 -9.20
CA ASP A 454 10.61 -8.05 -9.72
C ASP A 454 11.16 -6.93 -10.62
N ALA A 455 12.12 -6.18 -10.09
CA ALA A 455 12.66 -5.01 -10.77
C ALA A 455 13.45 -5.39 -12.02
N GLU A 456 14.20 -6.50 -12.00
CA GLU A 456 15.00 -6.96 -13.14
C GLU A 456 14.11 -7.39 -14.31
N ALA A 457 13.09 -8.20 -14.03
CA ALA A 457 12.16 -8.67 -15.05
C ALA A 457 11.32 -7.50 -15.59
N ALA A 458 10.90 -6.57 -14.73
CA ALA A 458 10.22 -5.35 -15.16
C ALA A 458 11.13 -4.47 -16.04
N ALA A 459 12.39 -4.26 -15.65
CA ALA A 459 13.37 -3.48 -16.39
C ALA A 459 13.59 -4.07 -17.79
N ALA A 460 13.80 -5.38 -17.88
CA ALA A 460 13.93 -6.08 -19.16
C ALA A 460 12.68 -5.90 -20.04
N ALA A 461 11.48 -5.96 -19.46
CA ALA A 461 10.22 -5.77 -20.18
C ALA A 461 9.99 -4.33 -20.64
N ALA A 462 10.46 -3.33 -19.89
CA ALA A 462 10.43 -1.94 -20.32
C ALA A 462 11.49 -1.58 -21.37
N GLY A 463 12.37 -2.54 -21.72
CA GLY A 463 13.43 -2.33 -22.69
C GLY A 463 14.71 -1.72 -22.11
N CYS A 464 14.90 -1.77 -20.79
CA CYS A 464 16.21 -1.48 -20.20
C CYS A 464 17.21 -2.53 -20.71
N SER A 465 18.19 -2.10 -21.50
CA SER A 465 19.32 -2.95 -21.88
C SER A 465 20.49 -2.67 -20.98
N ALA A 466 21.17 -3.71 -20.48
CA ALA A 466 22.43 -3.57 -19.77
C ALA A 466 23.39 -2.69 -20.57
N ALA A 467 24.01 -1.71 -19.91
CA ALA A 467 25.08 -0.94 -20.52
C ALA A 467 26.28 -1.89 -20.63
N PHE A 468 26.50 -2.49 -21.80
CA PHE A 468 27.76 -3.18 -22.04
C PHE A 468 28.89 -2.16 -21.89
N VAL A 469 29.66 -2.28 -20.81
CA VAL A 469 30.93 -1.58 -20.68
C VAL A 469 31.91 -2.28 -21.62
N ILE A 470 32.04 -1.74 -22.84
CA ILE A 470 32.97 -2.29 -23.83
C ILE A 470 34.39 -2.18 -23.26
N GLY A 471 34.97 -3.33 -22.91
CA GLY A 471 36.31 -3.42 -22.35
C GLY A 471 36.38 -3.93 -20.92
N ASP A 472 35.25 -4.02 -20.21
CA ASP A 472 35.15 -4.73 -18.93
C ASP A 472 35.19 -6.25 -19.21
N VAL A 473 36.28 -6.88 -18.81
CA VAL A 473 36.53 -8.31 -19.04
C VAL A 473 36.64 -9.10 -17.73
N ASP A 474 36.51 -8.43 -16.58
CA ASP A 474 36.51 -9.05 -15.27
C ASP A 474 35.19 -8.92 -14.51
N CYS A 475 34.19 -8.30 -15.14
CA CYS A 475 32.80 -8.21 -14.70
C CYS A 475 32.66 -7.40 -13.40
N ASP A 476 33.47 -6.35 -13.22
CA ASP A 476 33.44 -5.47 -12.05
C ASP A 476 32.80 -4.09 -12.30
N ASP A 477 32.22 -3.92 -13.49
CA ASP A 477 31.50 -2.74 -13.96
C ASP A 477 32.38 -1.48 -14.15
N ASP A 478 33.70 -1.63 -14.26
CA ASP A 478 34.61 -0.57 -14.68
C ASP A 478 35.55 -0.97 -15.85
N VAL A 479 36.37 -0.01 -16.34
CA VAL A 479 37.41 -0.30 -17.34
C VAL A 479 38.72 0.28 -16.84
N GLU A 480 39.53 -0.57 -16.23
CA GLU A 480 40.78 -0.19 -15.62
C GLU A 480 41.99 -1.02 -16.07
N ALA A 481 43.11 -0.85 -15.38
CA ALA A 481 44.33 -1.58 -15.71
C ALA A 481 44.21 -3.09 -15.44
N VAL A 482 43.22 -3.50 -14.64
CA VAL A 482 42.91 -4.90 -14.32
C VAL A 482 42.30 -5.58 -15.55
N ASP A 483 41.38 -4.94 -16.27
CA ASP A 483 40.87 -5.42 -17.56
C ASP A 483 41.97 -5.62 -18.59
N ALA A 484 42.82 -4.60 -18.76
CA ALA A 484 43.95 -4.68 -19.66
C ALA A 484 44.91 -5.83 -19.30
N LEU A 485 45.06 -6.12 -18.01
CA LEU A 485 45.85 -7.24 -17.52
C LEU A 485 45.13 -8.58 -17.74
N PHE A 486 43.81 -8.64 -17.60
CA PHE A 486 42.99 -9.82 -17.91
C PHE A 486 43.11 -10.18 -19.39
N ILE A 487 42.95 -9.20 -20.29
CA ILE A 487 43.14 -9.36 -21.74
C ILE A 487 44.58 -9.85 -22.02
N LEU A 488 45.60 -9.19 -21.45
CA LEU A 488 46.99 -9.56 -21.67
C LEU A 488 47.32 -10.97 -21.16
N GLN A 489 46.80 -11.36 -19.99
CA GLN A 489 46.99 -12.70 -19.44
C GLN A 489 46.31 -13.77 -20.31
N ASN A 490 45.13 -13.46 -20.84
CA ASN A 490 44.41 -14.33 -21.76
C ASN A 490 45.18 -14.53 -23.07
N VAL A 491 45.56 -13.43 -23.74
CA VAL A 491 46.33 -13.45 -25.00
C VAL A 491 47.71 -14.11 -24.82
N ALA A 492 48.36 -13.89 -23.67
CA ALA A 492 49.64 -14.52 -23.35
C ALA A 492 49.54 -15.99 -22.90
N GLY A 493 48.34 -16.56 -22.79
CA GLY A 493 48.12 -17.94 -22.35
C GLY A 493 48.56 -18.20 -20.90
N LEU A 494 48.51 -17.16 -20.05
CA LEU A 494 48.96 -17.19 -18.67
C LEU A 494 47.83 -17.49 -17.67
N ARG A 495 46.57 -17.54 -18.12
CA ARG A 495 45.42 -17.89 -17.28
C ARG A 495 45.19 -19.40 -17.22
N GLY A 496 45.08 -19.90 -15.99
CA GLY A 496 44.59 -21.25 -15.72
C GLY A 496 43.06 -21.31 -15.89
N SER A 497 42.52 -22.52 -16.02
CA SER A 497 41.12 -22.82 -16.37
C SER A 497 40.06 -22.45 -15.31
N SER A 498 40.20 -21.35 -14.55
CA SER A 498 39.11 -20.85 -13.71
C SER A 498 38.21 -19.93 -14.55
N SER A 499 36.99 -20.40 -14.79
CA SER A 499 35.90 -19.62 -15.34
C SER A 499 35.26 -18.81 -14.22
N ASP A 500 35.77 -17.61 -13.95
CA ASP A 500 35.24 -16.75 -12.88
C ASP A 500 34.14 -15.78 -13.32
N CYS A 501 33.69 -15.80 -14.60
CA CYS A 501 32.38 -15.26 -14.98
C CYS A 501 31.51 -16.39 -15.58
N PRO A 502 30.34 -16.73 -15.00
CA PRO A 502 29.34 -17.46 -15.75
C PRO A 502 28.85 -16.56 -16.89
N PRO A 503 28.76 -17.04 -18.14
CA PRO A 503 28.20 -16.23 -19.21
C PRO A 503 26.73 -15.89 -18.84
N PRO A 504 26.27 -14.65 -19.10
CA PRO A 504 24.85 -14.34 -18.99
C PRO A 504 24.06 -15.35 -19.82
N THR A 505 22.93 -15.84 -19.30
CA THR A 505 22.01 -16.68 -20.06
C THR A 505 21.45 -15.88 -21.25
N ALA A 506 22.16 -15.96 -22.38
CA ALA A 506 21.85 -15.52 -23.75
C ALA A 506 23.04 -14.88 -24.50
N SER A 507 24.25 -14.78 -23.92
CA SER A 507 25.39 -14.24 -24.66
C SER A 507 25.90 -15.23 -25.72
N LEU A 508 25.81 -14.81 -26.99
CA LEU A 508 26.54 -15.44 -28.09
C LEU A 508 28.01 -15.04 -27.95
N PHE A 509 28.87 -15.98 -27.53
CA PHE A 509 30.30 -15.88 -27.77
C PHE A 509 30.52 -15.98 -29.29
N GLU A 510 30.63 -14.85 -29.99
CA GLU A 510 31.24 -14.84 -31.32
C GLU A 510 32.76 -14.82 -31.13
N GLY A 511 33.41 -15.96 -31.41
CA GLY A 511 34.87 -16.12 -31.37
C GLY A 511 35.60 -15.41 -32.51
N ALA A 512 35.12 -14.24 -32.94
CA ALA A 512 35.66 -13.44 -34.02
C ALA A 512 35.35 -11.95 -33.79
N ALA A 513 35.77 -11.41 -32.64
CA ALA A 513 35.86 -9.97 -32.47
C ALA A 513 37.24 -9.53 -33.00
N ASP A 514 37.30 -9.26 -34.30
CA ASP A 514 38.42 -8.57 -34.93
C ASP A 514 38.18 -7.07 -34.74
N ALA A 515 38.92 -6.47 -33.81
CA ALA A 515 38.70 -5.10 -33.35
C ALA A 515 39.19 -4.05 -34.36
N ASP A 516 40.11 -4.41 -35.27
CA ASP A 516 40.69 -3.49 -36.25
C ASP A 516 40.47 -3.88 -37.72
N CYS A 517 39.69 -4.93 -37.97
CA CYS A 517 39.31 -5.49 -39.26
C CYS A 517 40.50 -6.07 -40.07
N ASP A 518 41.54 -6.59 -39.43
CA ASP A 518 42.72 -7.16 -40.11
C ASP A 518 42.67 -8.68 -40.36
N GLU A 519 41.57 -9.34 -39.99
CA GLU A 519 41.29 -10.78 -40.07
C GLU A 519 42.09 -11.65 -39.08
N ASP A 520 42.81 -11.07 -38.12
CA ASP A 520 43.37 -11.77 -36.97
C ASP A 520 42.40 -11.73 -35.75
N VAL A 521 42.61 -12.62 -34.78
CA VAL A 521 41.82 -12.66 -33.54
C VAL A 521 42.58 -11.87 -32.48
N ASP A 522 42.03 -10.75 -32.06
CA ASP A 522 42.58 -9.89 -30.98
C ASP A 522 42.09 -10.27 -29.58
#